data_AF-A0A2G6F9V2-F1
#
_entry.id   AF-A0A2G6F9V2-F1
#
_cell.length_a   1.000
_cell.length_b   1.000
_cell.length_c   1.000
_cell.angle_alpha   90.00
_cell.angle_beta   90.00
_cell.angle_gamma   90.00
#
_symmetry.space_group_name_H-M   'P 1'
#
loop_
_entity.id
_entity.type
_entity.pdbx_description
1 polymer ?
#
loop_
_entity_poly.entity_id
_entity_poly.type
_entity_poly.pdbx_seq_one_letter_code
_entity_poly.pdbx_strand_id
1 'polypeptide(L)'
;MKQKIVLILCVALSLSCSEGEFDIPEFNFNAIDIETCGDLVLYKVNGQETLVIELKNPGEDFLKTVRDNETVSLSENGSNRITYRTLSGQPDNNYFCSNIPPKSPTVVDEWLGDGTFNISTTFSEDDEDKVDEPEDDNINTDGDPYPNHIDSDDDGDGINTVNEDVDKDGDPANDDTDGDGVPNYLDDDDDNDNVPSINESVTNDADEDGIPDYLDPDTTISNDPRPRSNSYTETYTSTITITGLKLTNTDGNIINRDVLDFGEKKVIETNQVTIE
;
A
#
# COMPACT_ATOMS: atom_id res chain seq x y z
N MET A 1 -7.21 -24.71 90.47
CA MET A 1 -7.36 -23.46 89.68
C MET A 1 -5.97 -22.84 89.58
N LYS A 2 -5.29 -22.64 88.45
CA LYS A 2 -5.61 -22.62 87.02
C LYS A 2 -4.36 -23.08 86.23
N GLN A 3 -4.58 -23.33 84.93
CA GLN A 3 -3.78 -24.13 84.01
C GLN A 3 -2.35 -23.61 83.72
N LYS A 4 -1.44 -24.57 83.51
CA LYS A 4 -0.25 -24.41 82.68
C LYS A 4 -0.69 -24.56 81.22
N ILE A 5 -0.37 -23.60 80.35
CA ILE A 5 -0.38 -23.81 78.91
C ILE A 5 0.98 -23.36 78.38
N VAL A 6 1.78 -24.35 78.02
CA VAL A 6 2.98 -24.26 77.20
C VAL A 6 2.49 -24.26 75.75
N LEU A 7 2.78 -23.22 74.99
CA LEU A 7 2.55 -23.20 73.54
C LEU A 7 3.89 -23.39 72.84
N ILE A 8 4.12 -24.62 72.36
CA ILE A 8 5.25 -25.04 71.54
C ILE A 8 4.85 -24.92 70.06
N LEU A 9 5.67 -24.17 69.32
CA LEU A 9 6.19 -24.44 67.97
C LEU A 9 5.37 -25.31 66.99
N CYS A 10 4.88 -24.67 65.92
CA CYS A 10 4.46 -25.23 64.61
C CYS A 10 3.87 -24.02 63.85
N VAL A 11 4.20 -23.58 62.64
CA VAL A 11 4.79 -24.12 61.40
C VAL A 11 5.24 -22.87 60.64
N ALA A 12 6.53 -22.66 60.41
CA ALA A 12 7.21 -22.89 59.13
C ALA A 12 6.55 -22.22 57.90
N LEU A 13 7.33 -21.36 57.26
CA LEU A 13 7.30 -21.06 55.82
C LEU A 13 6.07 -20.28 55.31
N SER A 14 6.03 -18.98 55.60
CA SER A 14 5.59 -18.02 54.58
C SER A 14 6.69 -17.93 53.51
N LEU A 15 6.85 -19.01 52.73
CA LEU A 15 7.35 -18.87 51.38
C LEU A 15 6.29 -18.04 50.67
N SER A 16 6.59 -16.77 50.44
CA SER A 16 6.00 -16.04 49.35
C SER A 16 6.33 -16.81 48.08
N CYS A 17 5.47 -17.77 47.70
CA CYS A 17 5.28 -18.03 46.29
C CYS A 17 4.76 -16.71 45.74
N SER A 18 5.69 -15.88 45.24
CA SER A 18 5.39 -15.03 44.10
C SER A 18 5.00 -16.03 43.01
N GLU A 19 3.73 -16.38 42.93
CA GLU A 19 3.22 -17.01 41.72
C GLU A 19 3.49 -15.99 40.64
N GLY A 20 4.52 -16.25 39.84
CA GLY A 20 4.82 -15.45 38.68
C GLY A 20 3.55 -15.41 37.87
N GLU A 21 2.93 -14.24 37.83
CA GLU A 21 1.87 -13.97 36.90
C GLU A 21 2.48 -14.22 35.52
N PHE A 22 2.02 -15.28 34.86
CA PHE A 22 2.45 -15.63 33.52
C PHE A 22 1.80 -14.61 32.59
N ASP A 23 2.44 -13.45 32.46
CA ASP A 23 2.05 -12.41 31.53
C ASP A 23 2.41 -12.87 30.11
N ILE A 24 1.57 -13.73 29.53
CA ILE A 24 1.61 -13.95 28.08
C ILE A 24 1.13 -12.64 27.46
N PRO A 25 1.96 -11.96 26.65
CA PRO A 25 1.59 -10.67 26.10
C PRO A 25 0.39 -10.79 25.16
N GLU A 26 -0.40 -9.73 25.08
CA GLU A 26 -1.54 -9.66 24.18
C GLU A 26 -1.04 -9.56 22.73
N PHE A 27 -0.96 -10.71 22.05
CA PHE A 27 -0.50 -10.77 20.67
C PHE A 27 -1.55 -10.18 19.71
N ASN A 28 -1.41 -8.90 19.38
CA ASN A 28 -2.29 -8.14 18.48
C ASN A 28 -1.51 -7.23 17.51
N PHE A 29 -1.51 -7.60 16.23
CA PHE A 29 -0.83 -6.88 15.13
C PHE A 29 -1.73 -6.68 13.90
N ASN A 30 -3.03 -6.99 14.00
CA ASN A 30 -3.91 -7.04 12.83
C ASN A 30 -4.14 -5.65 12.22
N ALA A 31 -4.20 -4.61 13.06
CA ALA A 31 -4.43 -3.22 12.64
C ALA A 31 -3.14 -2.41 12.41
N ILE A 32 -1.97 -3.08 12.43
CA ILE A 32 -0.67 -2.43 12.27
C ILE A 32 -0.18 -2.67 10.84
N ASP A 33 0.20 -1.60 10.15
CA ASP A 33 0.70 -1.66 8.77
C ASP A 33 2.05 -2.37 8.69
N ILE A 34 2.34 -2.91 7.51
CA ILE A 34 3.62 -3.58 7.21
C ILE A 34 4.67 -2.53 6.83
N GLU A 35 5.74 -2.49 7.61
CA GLU A 35 6.97 -1.79 7.27
C GLU A 35 8.00 -2.75 6.68
N THR A 36 8.92 -2.22 5.86
CA THR A 36 9.93 -3.02 5.17
C THR A 36 11.32 -2.41 5.23
N CYS A 37 12.34 -3.26 5.23
CA CYS A 37 13.73 -2.86 4.99
C CYS A 37 14.23 -3.61 3.75
N GLY A 38 14.01 -3.00 2.58
CA GLY A 38 14.07 -3.70 1.30
C GLY A 38 13.07 -4.87 1.27
N ASP A 39 13.36 -5.88 0.46
CA ASP A 39 12.49 -7.06 0.30
C ASP A 39 12.74 -8.18 1.31
N LEU A 40 13.80 -8.06 2.13
CA LEU A 40 14.28 -9.13 2.99
C LEU A 40 13.61 -9.15 4.37
N VAL A 41 13.20 -7.99 4.86
CA VAL A 41 12.69 -7.82 6.22
C VAL A 41 11.36 -7.11 6.17
N LEU A 42 10.32 -7.79 6.64
CA LEU A 42 8.98 -7.24 6.81
C LEU A 42 8.69 -7.20 8.31
N TYR A 43 8.21 -6.08 8.82
CA TYR A 43 8.02 -5.93 10.25
C TYR A 43 6.82 -5.08 10.62
N LYS A 44 6.31 -5.31 11.82
CA LYS A 44 5.28 -4.52 12.47
C LYS A 44 5.75 -4.09 13.85
N VAL A 45 5.46 -2.85 14.22
CA VAL A 45 5.80 -2.29 15.54
C VAL A 45 4.53 -1.82 16.24
N ASN A 46 4.28 -2.37 17.43
CA ASN A 46 3.19 -1.95 18.31
C ASN A 46 3.79 -1.50 19.65
N GLY A 47 4.13 -0.21 19.75
CA GLY A 47 4.83 0.33 20.92
C GLY A 47 6.20 -0.34 21.12
N GLN A 48 6.32 -1.18 22.14
CA GLN A 48 7.56 -1.92 22.46
C GLN A 48 7.59 -3.33 21.86
N GLU A 49 6.47 -3.77 21.29
CA GLU A 49 6.31 -5.10 20.72
C GLU A 49 6.56 -5.08 19.22
N THR A 50 7.23 -6.10 18.72
CA THR A 50 7.63 -6.17 17.32
C THR A 50 7.40 -7.57 16.78
N LEU A 51 6.89 -7.66 15.56
CA LEU A 51 6.75 -8.91 14.82
C LEU A 51 7.52 -8.75 13.51
N VAL A 52 8.50 -9.61 13.28
CA VAL A 52 9.45 -9.50 12.19
C VAL A 52 9.49 -10.79 11.41
N ILE A 53 9.43 -10.69 10.08
CA ILE A 53 9.67 -11.77 9.14
C ILE A 53 10.95 -11.44 8.39
N GLU A 54 11.92 -12.36 8.44
CA GLU A 54 13.18 -12.27 7.71
C GLU A 54 13.21 -13.38 6.67
N LEU A 55 13.23 -13.01 5.39
CA LEU A 55 13.32 -13.92 4.26
C LEU A 55 14.74 -13.91 3.71
N LYS A 56 15.33 -15.10 3.52
CA LYS A 56 16.64 -15.25 2.93
C LYS A 56 16.53 -15.46 1.43
N ASN A 57 17.08 -14.53 0.65
CA ASN A 57 17.10 -14.58 -0.82
C ASN A 57 15.68 -14.78 -1.42
N PRO A 58 14.70 -13.92 -1.10
CA PRO A 58 13.33 -14.07 -1.60
C PRO A 58 13.22 -13.86 -3.12
N GLY A 59 14.22 -13.26 -3.75
CA GLY A 59 14.19 -12.83 -5.15
C GLY A 59 14.53 -11.34 -5.23
N GLU A 60 14.84 -10.85 -6.41
CA GLU A 60 14.82 -9.40 -6.68
C GLU A 60 13.36 -8.97 -6.87
N ASP A 61 13.04 -7.75 -6.46
CA ASP A 61 11.70 -7.16 -6.60
C ASP A 61 10.60 -8.08 -6.04
N PHE A 62 10.90 -8.71 -4.89
CA PHE A 62 10.04 -9.77 -4.35
C PHE A 62 8.63 -9.26 -4.15
N LEU A 63 8.44 -8.05 -3.61
CA LEU A 63 7.11 -7.47 -3.36
C LEU A 63 6.41 -6.94 -4.63
N LYS A 64 7.14 -6.81 -5.74
CA LYS A 64 6.62 -6.41 -7.06
C LYS A 64 6.46 -7.58 -8.02
N THR A 65 6.71 -8.81 -7.58
CA THR A 65 6.51 -10.00 -8.41
C THR A 65 5.08 -10.49 -8.28
N VAL A 66 4.31 -10.42 -9.39
CA VAL A 66 2.95 -10.97 -9.47
C VAL A 66 2.98 -12.47 -9.27
N ARG A 67 2.16 -12.95 -8.33
CA ARG A 67 2.05 -14.38 -8.01
C ARG A 67 0.74 -14.72 -7.34
N ASP A 68 0.27 -15.93 -7.61
CA ASP A 68 -0.90 -16.51 -6.95
C ASP A 68 -0.44 -17.46 -5.85
N ASN A 69 -0.64 -17.03 -4.60
CA ASN A 69 -0.48 -17.83 -3.39
C ASN A 69 0.83 -18.67 -3.32
N GLU A 70 1.97 -17.98 -3.35
CA GLU A 70 3.27 -18.59 -3.11
C GLU A 70 3.48 -18.86 -1.62
N THR A 71 4.16 -19.96 -1.29
CA THR A 71 4.40 -20.35 0.11
C THR A 71 5.89 -20.50 0.44
N VAL A 72 6.26 -20.02 1.63
CA VAL A 72 7.62 -20.11 2.17
C VAL A 72 7.55 -20.64 3.60
N SER A 73 8.32 -21.69 3.89
CA SER A 73 8.41 -22.21 5.26
C SER A 73 9.23 -21.30 6.16
N LEU A 74 8.67 -20.98 7.33
CA LEU A 74 9.31 -20.25 8.41
C LEU A 74 9.67 -21.24 9.52
N SER A 75 10.89 -21.14 10.05
CA SER A 75 11.29 -21.97 11.18
C SER A 75 12.29 -21.27 12.09
N GLU A 76 12.22 -21.57 13.38
CA GLU A 76 13.13 -21.07 14.41
C GLU A 76 14.62 -21.26 14.06
N ASN A 77 14.96 -22.37 13.40
CA ASN A 77 16.31 -22.71 12.97
C ASN A 77 16.50 -22.60 11.45
N GLY A 78 15.50 -22.10 10.75
CA GLY A 78 15.48 -21.95 9.30
C GLY A 78 16.29 -20.76 8.80
N SER A 79 16.42 -20.70 7.47
CA SER A 79 16.92 -19.52 6.77
C SER A 79 15.89 -18.38 6.75
N ASN A 80 14.61 -18.74 6.66
CA ASN A 80 13.49 -17.81 6.74
C ASN A 80 12.90 -17.91 8.13
N ARG A 81 12.66 -16.76 8.77
CA ARG A 81 12.36 -16.69 10.19
C ARG A 81 11.20 -15.75 10.43
N ILE A 82 10.43 -16.06 11.46
CA ILE A 82 9.51 -15.10 12.08
C ILE A 82 9.89 -14.99 13.55
N THR A 83 9.94 -13.77 14.06
CA THR A 83 10.32 -13.50 15.44
C THR A 83 9.39 -12.45 16.02
N TYR A 84 8.87 -12.73 17.19
CA TYR A 84 8.14 -11.77 18.00
C TYR A 84 9.02 -11.36 19.18
N ARG A 85 9.22 -10.05 19.37
CA ARG A 85 10.08 -9.52 20.43
C ARG A 85 9.38 -8.43 21.19
N THR A 86 9.65 -8.37 22.50
CA THR A 86 9.43 -7.17 23.30
C THR A 86 10.76 -6.46 23.50
N LEU A 87 10.80 -5.16 23.27
CA LEU A 87 11.97 -4.31 23.38
C LEU A 87 11.90 -3.44 24.64
N SER A 88 13.05 -2.93 25.10
CA SER A 88 13.15 -2.07 26.30
C SER A 88 12.61 -0.65 26.10
N GLY A 89 12.11 -0.36 24.90
CA GLY A 89 11.63 0.93 24.44
C GLY A 89 11.14 0.77 23.00
N GLN A 90 10.37 1.74 22.52
CA GLN A 90 9.88 1.72 21.14
C GLN A 90 11.05 1.86 20.15
N PRO A 91 11.18 0.96 19.16
CA PRO A 91 12.22 1.08 18.15
C PRO A 91 11.89 2.23 17.19
N ASP A 92 12.92 2.87 16.65
CA ASP A 92 12.78 3.78 15.51
C ASP A 92 12.82 3.01 14.18
N ASN A 93 12.56 3.71 13.08
CA ASN A 93 12.53 3.13 11.73
C ASN A 93 13.89 2.53 11.30
N ASN A 94 14.99 2.98 11.90
CA ASN A 94 16.33 2.48 11.56
C ASN A 94 16.70 1.21 12.32
N TYR A 95 15.92 0.84 13.35
CA TYR A 95 16.21 -0.32 14.18
C TYR A 95 16.36 -1.61 13.39
N PHE A 96 15.47 -1.81 12.41
CA PHE A 96 15.47 -2.99 11.55
C PHE A 96 16.28 -2.82 10.26
N CYS A 97 16.45 -1.58 9.79
CA CYS A 97 17.06 -1.30 8.49
C CYS A 97 18.56 -1.01 8.56
N SER A 98 19.16 -0.97 9.77
CA SER A 98 20.58 -0.69 9.93
C SER A 98 21.45 -1.94 9.72
N ASN A 99 22.50 -1.82 8.91
CA ASN A 99 23.53 -2.86 8.75
C ASN A 99 24.22 -3.27 10.06
N ILE A 100 24.15 -2.41 11.08
CA ILE A 100 24.61 -2.68 12.43
C ILE A 100 23.41 -2.47 13.36
N PRO A 101 22.93 -3.52 14.03
CA PRO A 101 21.82 -3.40 14.98
C PRO A 101 22.16 -2.35 16.04
N PRO A 102 21.27 -1.38 16.28
CA PRO A 102 21.52 -0.35 17.28
C PRO A 102 21.58 -0.96 18.69
N LYS A 103 22.29 -0.29 19.60
CA LYS A 103 22.42 -0.74 20.99
C LYS A 103 21.18 -0.51 21.85
N SER A 104 20.23 0.27 21.35
CA SER A 104 19.00 0.65 22.04
C SER A 104 17.89 0.82 21.01
N PRO A 105 16.64 0.42 21.32
CA PRO A 105 16.25 -0.36 22.49
C PRO A 105 16.87 -1.78 22.51
N THR A 106 16.92 -2.44 23.67
CA THR A 106 17.44 -3.81 23.79
C THR A 106 16.29 -4.82 23.78
N VAL A 107 16.52 -6.03 23.29
CA VAL A 107 15.55 -7.13 23.37
C VAL A 107 15.36 -7.56 24.83
N VAL A 108 14.11 -7.51 25.30
CA VAL A 108 13.68 -7.92 26.64
C VAL A 108 13.22 -9.38 26.63
N ASP A 109 12.40 -9.74 25.64
CA ASP A 109 11.94 -11.11 25.42
C ASP A 109 11.91 -11.42 23.92
N GLU A 110 12.18 -12.68 23.57
CA GLU A 110 12.27 -13.16 22.19
C GLU A 110 11.52 -14.47 22.03
N TRP A 111 10.66 -14.51 21.02
CA TRP A 111 9.87 -15.65 20.63
C TRP A 111 10.22 -16.02 19.19
N LEU A 112 10.76 -17.22 19.01
CA LEU A 112 11.07 -17.77 17.70
C LEU A 112 9.88 -18.54 17.16
N GLY A 113 9.58 -18.40 15.87
CA GLY A 113 8.39 -19.01 15.30
C GLY A 113 8.64 -20.02 14.19
N ASP A 114 7.76 -21.01 14.14
CA ASP A 114 7.50 -21.86 12.98
C ASP A 114 6.17 -21.49 12.34
N GLY A 115 6.03 -21.71 11.03
CA GLY A 115 4.80 -21.50 10.29
C GLY A 115 5.02 -21.52 8.79
N THR A 116 3.96 -21.23 8.03
CA THR A 116 4.03 -21.08 6.58
C THR A 116 3.64 -19.66 6.22
N PHE A 117 4.59 -18.92 5.65
CA PHE A 117 4.36 -17.63 5.01
C PHE A 117 3.67 -17.87 3.66
N ASN A 118 2.56 -17.18 3.42
CA ASN A 118 1.82 -17.22 2.17
C ASN A 118 1.72 -15.79 1.66
N ILE A 119 1.98 -15.59 0.37
CA ILE A 119 1.92 -14.30 -0.28
C ILE A 119 1.18 -14.41 -1.61
N SER A 120 0.27 -13.48 -1.84
CA SER A 120 -0.37 -13.25 -3.12
C SER A 120 -0.11 -11.82 -3.52
N THR A 121 0.29 -11.59 -4.76
CA THR A 121 0.56 -10.24 -5.28
C THR A 121 -0.26 -10.00 -6.52
N THR A 122 -1.09 -8.96 -6.49
CA THR A 122 -1.80 -8.43 -7.65
C THR A 122 -1.09 -7.19 -8.19
N PHE A 123 -1.40 -6.86 -9.43
CA PHE A 123 -0.90 -5.71 -10.17
C PHE A 123 -2.08 -4.98 -10.79
N SER A 124 -2.01 -3.65 -10.83
CA SER A 124 -2.95 -2.76 -11.51
C SER A 124 -2.19 -1.54 -12.01
N GLU A 125 -2.70 -0.93 -13.08
CA GLU A 125 -2.19 0.31 -13.66
C GLU A 125 -3.33 1.32 -13.73
N ASP A 126 -3.02 2.58 -13.44
CA ASP A 126 -3.99 3.68 -13.38
C ASP A 126 -3.24 5.00 -13.53
N ASP A 127 -3.73 5.90 -14.38
CA ASP A 127 -3.19 7.23 -14.59
C ASP A 127 -3.68 8.28 -13.57
N GLU A 128 -4.62 7.87 -12.70
CA GLU A 128 -5.21 8.67 -11.62
C GLU A 128 -5.93 9.94 -12.12
N ASP A 129 -6.53 9.89 -13.32
CA ASP A 129 -7.22 11.02 -13.94
C ASP A 129 -8.66 11.28 -13.43
N LYS A 130 -9.15 10.39 -12.54
CA LYS A 130 -10.49 10.32 -11.92
C LYS A 130 -11.56 9.61 -12.74
N VAL A 131 -11.24 9.05 -13.90
CA VAL A 131 -12.12 8.17 -14.65
C VAL A 131 -11.80 6.73 -14.29
N ASP A 132 -12.83 5.95 -13.90
CA ASP A 132 -12.65 4.51 -13.63
C ASP A 132 -12.82 3.73 -14.93
N GLU A 133 -11.69 3.48 -15.58
CA GLU A 133 -11.65 2.83 -16.88
C GLU A 133 -11.34 1.34 -16.79
N PRO A 134 -11.86 0.53 -17.72
CA PRO A 134 -11.50 -0.87 -17.79
C PRO A 134 -10.03 -1.05 -18.19
N GLU A 135 -9.30 -1.90 -17.45
CA GLU A 135 -7.97 -2.42 -17.82
C GLU A 135 -8.06 -3.32 -19.09
N ASP A 136 -8.34 -2.73 -20.26
CA ASP A 136 -8.44 -3.38 -21.57
C ASP A 136 -7.65 -2.60 -22.63
N ASP A 137 -6.50 -3.15 -23.04
CA ASP A 137 -5.62 -2.58 -24.06
C ASP A 137 -6.30 -2.31 -25.43
N ASN A 138 -7.52 -2.80 -25.67
CA ASN A 138 -8.27 -2.52 -26.90
C ASN A 138 -9.07 -1.22 -26.83
N ILE A 139 -9.17 -0.58 -25.67
CA ILE A 139 -9.80 0.74 -25.47
C ILE A 139 -8.68 1.76 -25.47
N ASN A 140 -8.63 2.53 -26.56
CA ASN A 140 -7.60 3.48 -26.89
C ASN A 140 -8.22 4.49 -27.88
N THR A 141 -8.55 5.69 -27.41
CA THR A 141 -9.34 6.67 -28.18
C THR A 141 -8.48 7.38 -29.22
N ASP A 142 -7.29 7.87 -28.86
CA ASP A 142 -6.40 8.61 -29.76
C ASP A 142 -5.52 7.73 -30.68
N GLY A 143 -5.45 6.44 -30.39
CA GLY A 143 -4.70 5.42 -31.13
C GLY A 143 -3.19 5.39 -30.86
N ASP A 144 -2.71 6.02 -29.79
CA ASP A 144 -1.29 6.06 -29.43
C ASP A 144 -0.82 4.77 -28.71
N PRO A 145 0.45 4.66 -28.25
CA PRO A 145 0.93 3.47 -27.54
C PRO A 145 0.32 3.18 -26.17
N TYR A 146 -0.47 4.09 -25.59
CA TYR A 146 -1.05 4.05 -24.26
C TYR A 146 -2.58 3.85 -24.37
N PRO A 147 -3.11 2.71 -23.89
CA PRO A 147 -4.57 2.55 -23.75
C PRO A 147 -5.12 3.49 -22.68
N ASN A 148 -6.40 3.85 -22.77
CA ASN A 148 -7.01 4.91 -21.95
C ASN A 148 -6.71 4.78 -20.44
N HIS A 149 -6.89 3.60 -19.85
CA HIS A 149 -6.67 3.39 -18.40
C HIS A 149 -5.23 3.68 -17.90
N ILE A 150 -4.29 3.96 -18.80
CA ILE A 150 -2.95 4.43 -18.49
C ILE A 150 -2.56 5.67 -19.31
N ASP A 151 -3.51 6.38 -19.92
CA ASP A 151 -3.30 7.56 -20.74
C ASP A 151 -4.01 8.80 -20.19
N SER A 152 -3.24 9.73 -19.64
CA SER A 152 -3.78 10.91 -18.98
C SER A 152 -4.44 11.96 -19.89
N ASP A 153 -4.58 11.69 -21.19
CA ASP A 153 -5.05 12.55 -22.28
C ASP A 153 -5.66 11.64 -23.38
N ASP A 154 -6.78 11.02 -23.02
CA ASP A 154 -7.37 9.84 -23.69
C ASP A 154 -7.64 10.00 -25.19
N ASP A 155 -8.15 11.15 -25.60
CA ASP A 155 -8.46 11.50 -26.99
C ASP A 155 -7.31 12.22 -27.70
N GLY A 156 -6.25 12.54 -26.96
CA GLY A 156 -5.05 13.16 -27.47
C GLY A 156 -5.25 14.60 -27.94
N ASP A 157 -6.24 15.31 -27.39
CA ASP A 157 -6.46 16.72 -27.66
C ASP A 157 -5.45 17.63 -26.92
N GLY A 158 -4.70 17.10 -25.95
CA GLY A 158 -3.69 17.85 -25.20
C GLY A 158 -4.23 18.58 -23.97
N ILE A 159 -5.45 18.29 -23.54
CA ILE A 159 -6.01 18.60 -22.23
C ILE A 159 -6.10 17.27 -21.49
N ASN A 160 -5.38 17.16 -20.38
CA ASN A 160 -5.50 15.93 -19.60
C ASN A 160 -6.94 15.70 -19.14
N THR A 161 -7.43 14.47 -19.24
CA THR A 161 -8.77 14.00 -18.83
C THR A 161 -9.23 14.61 -17.50
N VAL A 162 -8.33 14.63 -16.50
CA VAL A 162 -8.60 15.19 -15.16
C VAL A 162 -9.00 16.67 -15.14
N ASN A 163 -8.64 17.43 -16.19
CA ASN A 163 -8.89 18.86 -16.35
C ASN A 163 -10.12 19.15 -17.21
N GLU A 164 -10.76 18.13 -17.77
CA GLU A 164 -11.97 18.25 -18.59
C GLU A 164 -13.26 18.17 -17.76
N ASP A 165 -13.12 18.18 -16.43
CA ASP A 165 -14.15 18.48 -15.43
C ASP A 165 -14.51 19.99 -15.51
N VAL A 166 -15.20 20.36 -16.59
CA VAL A 166 -15.68 21.71 -16.94
C VAL A 166 -16.59 22.25 -15.84
N ASP A 167 -17.50 21.43 -15.32
CA ASP A 167 -18.50 21.84 -14.34
C ASP A 167 -17.98 21.83 -12.88
N LYS A 168 -16.85 21.14 -12.63
CA LYS A 168 -16.11 21.05 -11.37
C LYS A 168 -16.82 20.26 -10.28
N ASP A 169 -17.64 19.29 -10.65
CA ASP A 169 -18.24 18.34 -9.72
C ASP A 169 -17.28 17.22 -9.29
N GLY A 170 -16.15 17.07 -9.99
CA GLY A 170 -15.09 16.11 -9.71
C GLY A 170 -15.14 14.84 -10.55
N ASP A 171 -16.00 14.77 -11.57
CA ASP A 171 -16.21 13.61 -12.45
C ASP A 171 -16.12 14.04 -13.93
N PRO A 172 -14.92 14.05 -14.54
CA PRO A 172 -14.76 14.44 -15.96
C PRO A 172 -15.50 13.51 -16.93
N ALA A 173 -15.86 12.29 -16.50
CA ALA A 173 -16.51 11.31 -17.37
C ALA A 173 -17.96 11.64 -17.74
N ASN A 174 -18.52 12.73 -17.19
CA ASN A 174 -19.92 13.11 -17.37
C ASN A 174 -20.14 14.45 -18.08
N ASP A 175 -19.06 15.17 -18.40
CA ASP A 175 -19.09 16.43 -19.11
C ASP A 175 -19.08 16.19 -20.63
N ASP A 176 -20.02 16.81 -21.33
CA ASP A 176 -20.32 16.64 -22.78
C ASP A 176 -20.79 18.03 -23.27
N THR A 177 -19.87 18.79 -23.84
CA THR A 177 -20.03 20.23 -24.11
C THR A 177 -20.99 20.49 -25.25
N ASP A 178 -20.88 19.73 -26.35
CA ASP A 178 -21.72 19.89 -27.53
C ASP A 178 -23.05 19.09 -27.47
N GLY A 179 -23.14 18.12 -26.55
CA GLY A 179 -24.31 17.29 -26.31
C GLY A 179 -24.51 16.17 -27.34
N ASP A 180 -23.45 15.72 -28.02
CA ASP A 180 -23.53 14.65 -29.01
C ASP A 180 -23.56 13.23 -28.40
N GLY A 181 -23.21 13.13 -27.12
CA GLY A 181 -23.19 11.91 -26.32
C GLY A 181 -21.83 11.23 -26.19
N VAL A 182 -20.75 11.85 -26.70
CA VAL A 182 -19.36 11.55 -26.37
C VAL A 182 -18.92 12.54 -25.28
N PRO A 183 -18.44 12.07 -24.12
CA PRO A 183 -17.87 12.97 -23.12
C PRO A 183 -16.61 13.65 -23.65
N ASN A 184 -16.34 14.87 -23.18
CA ASN A 184 -15.21 15.70 -23.60
C ASN A 184 -13.88 14.91 -23.65
N TYR A 185 -13.54 14.15 -22.59
CA TYR A 185 -12.29 13.37 -22.53
C TYR A 185 -12.13 12.24 -23.56
N LEU A 186 -13.15 11.99 -24.37
CA LEU A 186 -13.14 11.03 -25.47
C LEU A 186 -13.45 11.68 -26.82
N ASP A 187 -13.45 13.03 -26.90
CA ASP A 187 -13.87 13.83 -28.04
C ASP A 187 -12.80 14.86 -28.44
N ASP A 188 -12.16 14.65 -29.59
CA ASP A 188 -11.08 15.52 -30.07
C ASP A 188 -11.55 16.91 -30.57
N ASP A 189 -12.85 17.20 -30.53
CA ASP A 189 -13.54 18.42 -30.98
C ASP A 189 -14.74 18.72 -30.04
N ASP A 190 -14.45 19.07 -28.78
CA ASP A 190 -15.40 19.21 -27.66
C ASP A 190 -16.66 20.05 -27.94
N ASP A 191 -16.54 21.07 -28.79
CA ASP A 191 -17.63 21.98 -29.13
C ASP A 191 -18.20 21.74 -30.55
N ASN A 192 -17.60 20.81 -31.28
CA ASN A 192 -17.99 20.33 -32.61
C ASN A 192 -18.05 21.45 -33.66
N ASP A 193 -17.15 22.42 -33.55
CA ASP A 193 -17.00 23.53 -34.49
C ASP A 193 -16.19 23.14 -35.75
N ASN A 194 -15.61 21.92 -35.78
CA ASN A 194 -14.70 21.35 -36.78
C ASN A 194 -13.25 21.84 -36.69
N VAL A 195 -12.83 22.42 -35.57
CA VAL A 195 -11.45 22.71 -35.21
C VAL A 195 -11.11 21.83 -34.01
N PRO A 196 -10.21 20.84 -34.17
CA PRO A 196 -9.89 19.96 -33.03
C PRO A 196 -9.38 20.75 -31.84
N SER A 197 -9.84 20.41 -30.63
CA SER A 197 -9.56 21.10 -29.37
C SER A 197 -8.05 21.33 -29.16
N ILE A 198 -7.18 20.42 -29.63
CA ILE A 198 -5.71 20.57 -29.61
C ILE A 198 -5.18 21.82 -30.32
N ASN A 199 -5.91 22.37 -31.27
CA ASN A 199 -5.53 23.59 -31.97
C ASN A 199 -6.07 24.83 -31.28
N GLU A 200 -6.82 24.66 -30.20
CA GLU A 200 -7.58 25.70 -29.53
C GLU A 200 -7.00 26.09 -28.18
N SER A 201 -7.35 27.29 -27.73
CA SER A 201 -6.75 27.84 -26.52
C SER A 201 -7.58 27.51 -25.29
N VAL A 202 -6.98 26.78 -24.35
CA VAL A 202 -7.57 26.51 -23.02
C VAL A 202 -7.70 27.73 -22.10
N THR A 203 -7.12 28.89 -22.49
CA THR A 203 -7.08 30.08 -21.62
C THR A 203 -7.56 31.36 -22.28
N ASN A 204 -7.69 31.39 -23.61
CA ASN A 204 -8.28 32.54 -24.28
C ASN A 204 -9.79 32.34 -24.38
N ASP A 205 -10.47 33.48 -24.51
CA ASP A 205 -11.88 33.64 -24.74
C ASP A 205 -11.94 34.76 -25.79
N ALA A 206 -11.97 34.37 -27.06
CA ALA A 206 -11.70 35.26 -28.18
C ALA A 206 -12.80 36.32 -28.39
N ASP A 207 -14.03 36.01 -28.01
CA ASP A 207 -15.20 36.86 -28.21
C ASP A 207 -15.70 37.55 -26.91
N GLU A 208 -15.07 37.22 -25.77
CA GLU A 208 -15.30 37.75 -24.42
C GLU A 208 -16.67 37.36 -23.83
N ASP A 209 -17.21 36.19 -24.18
CA ASP A 209 -18.49 35.70 -23.66
C ASP A 209 -18.37 34.89 -22.35
N GLY A 210 -17.15 34.49 -21.99
CA GLY A 210 -16.80 33.75 -20.79
C GLY A 210 -16.59 32.26 -20.97
N ILE A 211 -16.65 31.74 -22.19
CA ILE A 211 -16.35 30.35 -22.55
C ILE A 211 -14.93 30.29 -23.14
N PRO A 212 -14.06 29.36 -22.71
CA PRO A 212 -12.75 29.17 -23.34
C PRO A 212 -12.88 28.74 -24.81
N ASP A 213 -11.92 29.13 -25.65
CA ASP A 213 -11.98 28.88 -27.11
C ASP A 213 -12.25 27.40 -27.45
N TYR A 214 -11.67 26.43 -26.74
CA TYR A 214 -11.84 24.99 -27.01
C TYR A 214 -13.22 24.41 -26.63
N LEU A 215 -14.09 25.21 -26.02
CA LEU A 215 -15.46 24.84 -25.64
C LEU A 215 -16.49 25.78 -26.28
N ASP A 216 -16.05 26.65 -27.20
CA ASP A 216 -16.85 27.74 -27.77
C ASP A 216 -17.08 27.58 -29.29
N PRO A 217 -18.26 27.07 -29.69
CA PRO A 217 -18.55 26.81 -31.09
C PRO A 217 -18.73 28.08 -31.94
N ASP A 218 -18.74 29.27 -31.33
CA ASP A 218 -18.76 30.56 -32.02
C ASP A 218 -17.32 31.08 -32.33
N THR A 219 -16.26 30.37 -31.89
CA THR A 219 -14.84 30.75 -32.02
C THR A 219 -13.99 29.78 -32.85
N THR A 220 -13.82 30.08 -34.13
CA THR A 220 -13.13 29.17 -35.09
C THR A 220 -11.62 29.42 -35.30
N ILE A 221 -10.93 30.17 -34.42
CA ILE A 221 -9.51 30.56 -34.65
C ILE A 221 -8.66 30.41 -33.40
N SER A 222 -7.91 29.30 -33.35
CA SER A 222 -6.62 29.25 -32.67
C SER A 222 -5.65 28.29 -33.39
N ASN A 223 -4.36 28.48 -33.18
CA ASN A 223 -3.28 27.57 -33.63
C ASN A 223 -2.31 27.44 -32.46
N ASP A 224 -2.79 26.83 -31.38
CA ASP A 224 -2.05 26.64 -30.14
C ASP A 224 -1.79 25.15 -29.87
N PRO A 225 -0.98 24.47 -30.71
CA PRO A 225 -0.73 23.04 -30.53
C PRO A 225 -0.05 22.79 -29.18
N ARG A 226 -0.68 21.94 -28.37
CA ARG A 226 -0.24 21.58 -27.02
C ARG A 226 0.70 20.37 -27.05
N PRO A 227 1.79 20.37 -26.25
CA PRO A 227 2.59 19.18 -26.07
C PRO A 227 1.84 18.17 -25.21
N ARG A 228 1.87 16.90 -25.61
CA ARG A 228 1.25 15.81 -24.85
C ARG A 228 2.25 15.15 -23.92
N SER A 229 1.77 14.74 -22.75
CA SER A 229 2.56 13.97 -21.80
C SER A 229 1.65 13.03 -21.07
N ASN A 230 2.12 11.81 -20.88
CA ASN A 230 1.40 10.79 -20.16
C ASN A 230 2.12 10.45 -18.84
N SER A 231 1.34 10.17 -17.80
CA SER A 231 1.83 9.78 -16.49
C SER A 231 0.89 8.76 -15.88
N TYR A 232 1.38 7.56 -15.59
CA TYR A 232 0.60 6.51 -14.95
C TYR A 232 1.33 5.84 -13.80
N THR A 233 0.57 5.16 -12.95
CA THR A 233 1.05 4.47 -11.76
C THR A 233 0.91 2.96 -11.89
N GLU A 234 1.95 2.24 -11.54
CA GLU A 234 1.93 0.79 -11.36
C GLU A 234 1.79 0.48 -9.87
N THR A 235 0.74 -0.26 -9.48
CA THR A 235 0.49 -0.65 -8.09
C THR A 235 0.59 -2.16 -7.89
N TYR A 236 1.60 -2.58 -7.15
CA TYR A 236 1.76 -3.97 -6.70
C TYR A 236 1.20 -4.13 -5.28
N THR A 237 0.11 -4.89 -5.12
CA THR A 237 -0.50 -5.16 -3.81
C THR A 237 -0.20 -6.58 -3.36
N SER A 238 0.69 -6.71 -2.37
CA SER A 238 1.06 -7.99 -1.76
C SER A 238 0.27 -8.25 -0.47
N THR A 239 -0.62 -9.24 -0.49
CA THR A 239 -1.34 -9.73 0.70
C THR A 239 -0.57 -10.88 1.35
N ILE A 240 -0.29 -10.78 2.64
CA ILE A 240 0.57 -11.72 3.37
C ILE A 240 -0.19 -12.37 4.53
N THR A 241 -0.15 -13.70 4.60
CA THR A 241 -0.72 -14.46 5.72
C THR A 241 0.24 -15.53 6.22
N ILE A 242 0.23 -15.78 7.53
CA ILE A 242 0.99 -16.88 8.13
C ILE A 242 0.01 -17.95 8.60
N THR A 243 0.17 -19.18 8.12
CA THR A 243 -0.63 -20.33 8.56
C THR A 243 0.17 -21.22 9.50
N GLY A 244 -0.53 -21.77 10.50
CA GLY A 244 0.07 -22.64 11.52
C GLY A 244 1.18 -21.97 12.33
N LEU A 245 1.05 -20.69 12.64
CA LEU A 245 2.03 -19.95 13.42
C LEU A 245 2.13 -20.50 14.83
N LYS A 246 3.35 -20.88 15.22
CA LYS A 246 3.71 -21.27 16.57
C LYS A 246 4.95 -20.51 17.00
N LEU A 247 4.81 -19.63 17.97
CA LEU A 247 5.90 -18.87 18.59
C LEU A 247 6.27 -19.49 19.94
N THR A 248 7.56 -19.67 20.21
CA THR A 248 8.08 -20.23 21.46
C THR A 248 9.17 -19.33 22.04
N ASN A 249 9.09 -18.99 23.33
CA ASN A 249 10.13 -18.24 24.03
C ASN A 249 11.12 -19.14 24.78
N THR A 250 12.14 -18.54 25.40
CA THR A 250 13.18 -19.27 26.14
C THR A 250 12.65 -20.01 27.38
N ASP A 251 11.53 -19.57 27.94
CA ASP A 251 10.88 -20.20 29.10
C ASP A 251 9.98 -21.39 28.68
N GLY A 252 9.81 -21.62 27.37
CA GLY A 252 8.97 -22.67 26.82
C GLY A 252 7.48 -22.31 26.72
N ASN A 253 7.13 -21.03 26.92
CA ASN A 253 5.78 -20.54 26.66
C ASN A 253 5.50 -20.56 25.16
N ILE A 254 4.24 -20.77 24.78
CA ILE A 254 3.82 -20.92 23.37
C ILE A 254 2.65 -19.98 23.05
N ILE A 255 2.75 -19.30 21.92
CA ILE A 255 1.65 -18.59 21.27
C ILE A 255 1.33 -19.30 19.96
N ASN A 256 0.08 -19.72 19.76
CA ASN A 256 -0.38 -20.37 18.53
C ASN A 256 -1.44 -19.53 17.81
N ARG A 257 -1.41 -19.53 16.48
CA ARG A 257 -2.46 -19.01 15.60
C ARG A 257 -2.59 -19.93 14.38
N ASP A 258 -3.81 -20.38 14.10
CA ASP A 258 -4.08 -21.18 12.89
C ASP A 258 -3.83 -20.35 11.63
N VAL A 259 -4.28 -19.10 11.66
CA VAL A 259 -4.03 -18.09 10.63
C VAL A 259 -3.72 -16.77 11.34
N LEU A 260 -2.62 -16.15 10.94
CA LEU A 260 -2.30 -14.75 11.23
C LEU A 260 -2.39 -13.97 9.92
N ASP A 261 -3.32 -13.04 9.87
CA ASP A 261 -3.31 -12.02 8.83
C ASP A 261 -2.17 -11.04 9.11
N PHE A 262 -1.15 -11.07 8.25
CA PHE A 262 -0.02 -10.16 8.36
C PHE A 262 -0.32 -8.85 7.61
N GLY A 263 -1.42 -8.75 6.87
CA GLY A 263 -1.86 -7.53 6.18
C GLY A 263 -1.34 -7.41 4.75
N GLU A 264 -1.48 -6.21 4.22
CA GLU A 264 -1.16 -5.87 2.83
C GLU A 264 0.01 -4.87 2.76
N LYS A 265 0.85 -5.03 1.74
CA LYS A 265 1.89 -4.08 1.39
C LYS A 265 1.71 -3.65 -0.06
N LYS A 266 1.49 -2.35 -0.26
CA LYS A 266 1.50 -1.70 -1.58
C LYS A 266 2.90 -1.19 -1.91
N VAL A 267 3.33 -1.42 -3.14
CA VAL A 267 4.49 -0.78 -3.76
C VAL A 267 3.98 -0.08 -5.01
N ILE A 268 4.22 1.24 -5.08
CA ILE A 268 3.71 2.11 -6.15
C ILE A 268 4.91 2.68 -6.90
N GLU A 269 4.89 2.58 -8.22
CA GLU A 269 5.90 3.17 -9.12
C GLU A 269 5.18 4.11 -10.09
N THR A 270 5.68 5.35 -10.24
CA THR A 270 5.11 6.34 -11.16
C THR A 270 5.97 6.42 -12.41
N ASN A 271 5.35 6.22 -13.56
CA ASN A 271 5.94 6.35 -14.88
C ASN A 271 5.54 7.71 -15.48
N GLN A 272 6.48 8.40 -16.12
CA GLN A 272 6.21 9.66 -16.84
C GLN A 272 6.85 9.61 -18.22
N VAL A 273 6.07 9.90 -19.26
CA VAL A 273 6.51 9.89 -20.65
C VAL A 273 6.06 11.16 -21.34
N THR A 274 6.95 11.74 -22.15
CA THR A 274 6.58 12.82 -23.08
C THR A 274 6.17 12.19 -24.40
N ILE A 275 4.97 12.50 -24.87
CA ILE A 275 4.45 12.04 -26.16
C ILE A 275 4.87 13.09 -27.21
N GLU A 276 5.56 12.66 -28.27
CA GLU A 276 6.08 13.53 -29.35
C GLU A 276 5.07 13.77 -30.47
#